data_AF-A0A5S3VS91-F1
#
_entry.id   AF-A0A5S3VS91-F1
#
_cell.length_a   1.000
_cell.length_b   1.000
_cell.length_c   1.000
_cell.angle_alpha   90.00
_cell.angle_beta   90.00
_cell.angle_gamma   90.00
#
_symmetry.space_group_name_H-M   'P 1'
#
loop_
_entity.id
_entity.type
_entity.pdbx_description
1 polymer ?
#
loop_
_entity_poly.entity_id
_entity_poly.type
_entity_poly.pdbx_seq_one_letter_code
_entity_poly.pdbx_strand_id
1 'polypeptide(L)' 'DPSMLHASPERIRSEVETILAGFGEGTGHIFNLGHGITPDVNPEHAGAFINAVGELSRKYHK' A
#
# COMPACT_ATOMS: atom_id res chain seq x y z
N ASP A 1 -5.22 -5.91 -5.20
CA ASP A 1 -4.82 -7.26 -5.65
C ASP A 1 -3.36 -7.48 -5.25
N PRO A 2 -2.99 -8.55 -4.52
CA PRO A 2 -1.60 -8.83 -4.13
C PRO A 2 -0.61 -8.91 -5.31
N SER A 3 -1.10 -9.15 -6.54
CA SER A 3 -0.26 -9.14 -7.75
C SER A 3 0.52 -7.83 -7.94
N MET A 4 0.05 -6.71 -7.35
CA MET A 4 0.75 -5.42 -7.44
C MET A 4 2.15 -5.46 -6.82
N LEU A 5 2.41 -6.38 -5.88
CA LEU A 5 3.71 -6.49 -5.20
C LEU A 5 4.81 -7.04 -6.10
N HIS A 6 4.50 -7.52 -7.31
CA HIS A 6 5.51 -7.87 -8.32
C HIS A 6 5.97 -6.66 -9.15
N ALA A 7 5.30 -5.52 -9.05
CA ALA A 7 5.71 -4.30 -9.75
C ALA A 7 6.93 -3.65 -9.09
N SER A 8 7.50 -2.62 -9.73
CA SER A 8 8.61 -1.87 -9.14
C SER A 8 8.16 -1.16 -7.84
N PRO A 9 9.09 -0.86 -6.91
CA PRO A 9 8.79 -0.13 -5.68
C PRO A 9 8.06 1.20 -5.91
N GLU A 10 8.39 1.91 -6.99
CA GLU A 10 7.75 3.16 -7.38
C GLU A 10 6.28 2.93 -7.74
N ARG A 11 6.00 1.87 -8.51
CA ARG A 11 4.63 1.53 -8.88
C ARG A 11 3.81 1.10 -7.67
N ILE A 12 4.39 0.29 -6.79
CA ILE A 12 3.75 -0.12 -5.52
C ILE A 12 3.36 1.13 -4.71
N ARG A 13 4.26 2.10 -4.58
CA ARG A 13 3.98 3.36 -3.89
C ARG A 13 2.85 4.15 -4.54
N SER A 14 2.82 4.25 -5.88
CA SER A 14 1.73 4.94 -6.59
C SER A 14 0.37 4.28 -6.40
N GLU A 15 0.31 2.95 -6.33
CA GLU A 15 -0.93 2.22 -6.04
C GLU A 15 -1.42 2.50 -4.60
N VAL A 16 -0.50 2.50 -3.63
CA VAL A 16 -0.83 2.88 -2.25
C VAL A 16 -1.39 4.30 -2.18
N GLU A 17 -0.76 5.26 -2.87
CA GLU A 17 -1.26 6.64 -2.93
C GLU A 17 -2.69 6.71 -3.51
N THR A 18 -2.94 5.98 -4.59
CA THR A 18 -4.24 5.93 -5.27
C THR A 18 -5.33 5.39 -4.34
N ILE A 19 -5.05 4.30 -3.62
CA ILE A 19 -6.02 3.69 -2.69
C ILE A 19 -6.29 4.62 -1.50
N LEU A 20 -5.26 5.24 -0.92
CA LEU A 20 -5.42 6.20 0.17
C LEU A 20 -6.25 7.42 -0.26
N ALA A 21 -5.98 7.95 -1.46
CA ALA A 21 -6.75 9.08 -2.01
C ALA A 21 -8.22 8.70 -2.27
N GLY A 22 -8.49 7.46 -2.67
CA GLY A 22 -9.84 6.95 -2.86
C GLY A 22 -10.67 6.85 -1.56
N PHE A 23 -10.01 6.56 -0.42
CA PHE A 23 -10.68 6.59 0.88
C PHE A 23 -10.83 8.03 1.43
N GLY A 24 -9.77 8.84 1.36
CA GLY A 24 -9.78 10.25 1.77
C GLY A 24 -9.46 10.52 3.24
N GLU A 25 -9.82 11.71 3.72
CA GLU A 25 -9.57 12.14 5.10
C GLU A 25 -10.48 11.43 6.12
N GLY A 26 -9.95 11.15 7.32
CA GLY A 26 -10.74 10.62 8.45
C GLY A 26 -10.18 9.33 9.03
N THR A 27 -10.94 8.69 9.91
CA THR A 27 -10.56 7.43 10.57
C THR A 27 -11.38 6.26 10.02
N GLY A 28 -10.99 5.02 10.37
CA GLY A 28 -11.75 3.82 10.00
C GLY A 28 -11.23 3.05 8.78
N HIS A 29 -10.13 3.50 8.17
CA HIS A 29 -9.45 2.73 7.13
C HIS A 29 -8.31 1.88 7.71
N ILE A 30 -8.44 0.56 7.62
CA ILE A 30 -7.33 -0.36 7.83
C ILE A 30 -6.86 -0.82 6.45
N PHE A 31 -5.71 -0.30 6.02
CA PHE A 31 -5.13 -0.66 4.74
C PHE A 31 -4.72 -2.14 4.76
N ASN A 32 -5.11 -2.90 3.73
CA ASN A 32 -4.75 -4.30 3.61
C ASN A 32 -4.72 -4.74 2.14
N LEU A 33 -4.17 -5.93 1.89
CA LEU A 33 -4.36 -6.64 0.64
C LEU A 33 -5.76 -7.30 0.65
N GLY A 34 -6.35 -7.46 -0.54
CA GLY A 34 -7.62 -8.16 -0.69
C GLY A 34 -7.52 -9.69 -0.56
N HIS A 35 -6.29 -10.23 -0.59
CA HIS A 35 -5.96 -11.65 -0.46
C HIS A 35 -4.57 -11.78 0.17
N GLY A 36 -4.17 -13.01 0.54
CA GLY A 36 -2.84 -13.29 1.06
C GLY A 36 -1.72 -12.95 0.06
N ILE A 37 -0.56 -12.56 0.59
CA ILE A 37 0.67 -12.42 -0.18
C ILE A 37 1.10 -13.78 -0.74
N THR A 38 1.63 -13.80 -1.97
CA THR A 38 2.14 -15.03 -2.59
C THR A 38 3.63 -15.24 -2.26
N PRO A 39 4.12 -16.50 -2.17
CA PRO A 39 5.49 -16.79 -1.72
C PRO A 39 6.62 -16.25 -2.62
N ASP A 40 6.30 -15.92 -3.87
CA ASP A 40 7.23 -15.46 -4.90
C ASP A 40 7.42 -13.93 -4.91
N VAL A 41 6.72 -13.20 -4.05
CA VAL A 41 6.92 -11.76 -3.87
C VAL A 41 8.29 -11.48 -3.25
N ASN A 42 9.05 -10.56 -3.84
CA ASN A 42 10.27 -10.04 -3.22
C ASN A 42 9.93 -9.38 -1.86
N PRO A 43 10.51 -9.81 -0.73
CA PRO A 43 10.28 -9.18 0.57
C PRO A 43 10.55 -7.66 0.60
N GLU A 44 11.48 -7.16 -0.21
CA GLU A 44 11.75 -5.73 -0.32
C GLU A 44 10.56 -4.96 -0.90
N HIS A 45 9.80 -5.58 -1.80
CA HIS A 45 8.59 -4.99 -2.38
C HIS A 45 7.45 -4.93 -1.36
N ALA A 46 7.32 -5.97 -0.51
CA ALA A 46 6.42 -5.93 0.64
C ALA A 46 6.85 -4.84 1.64
N GLY A 47 8.14 -4.66 1.85
CA GLY A 47 8.69 -3.55 2.63
C GLY A 47 8.34 -2.17 2.04
N ALA A 48 8.49 -1.99 0.72
CA ALA A 48 8.12 -0.77 0.02
C ALA A 48 6.62 -0.45 0.18
N PHE A 49 5.76 -1.47 0.11
CA PHE A 49 4.32 -1.34 0.36
C PHE A 49 4.02 -0.85 1.78
N ILE A 50 4.58 -1.51 2.80
CA ILE A 50 4.36 -1.15 4.22
C ILE A 50 4.85 0.28 4.50
N ASN A 51 6.05 0.62 4.02
CA ASN A 51 6.63 1.95 4.20
C ASN A 51 5.79 3.03 3.53
N ALA A 52 5.33 2.77 2.29
CA ALA A 52 4.46 3.70 1.56
C ALA A 52 3.16 3.96 2.32
N VAL A 53 2.51 2.92 2.88
CA VAL A 53 1.29 3.09 3.68
C VAL A 53 1.56 3.97 4.90
N GLY A 54 2.62 3.67 5.66
CA GLY A 54 2.95 4.40 6.90
C GLY A 54 3.39 5.85 6.67
N GLU A 55 4.00 6.16 5.53
CA GLU A 55 4.40 7.51 5.15
C GLU A 55 3.23 8.32 4.58
N LEU A 56 2.54 7.77 3.57
CA LEU A 56 1.55 8.49 2.78
C LEU A 56 0.20 8.63 3.48
N SER A 57 -0.15 7.74 4.40
CA SER A 57 -1.42 7.83 5.15
C SER A 57 -1.48 9.03 6.08
N ARG A 58 -0.32 9.51 6.57
CA ARG A 58 -0.25 10.59 7.58
C ARG A 58 -0.96 11.87 7.17
N LYS A 59 -0.97 12.20 5.88
CA LYS A 59 -1.65 13.42 5.37
C LYS A 59 -3.18 13.37 5.48
N TYR A 60 -3.76 12.18 5.67
CA TYR A 60 -5.21 11.97 5.75
C TYR A 60 -5.75 11.95 7.20
N HIS A 61 -4.88 12.08 8.20
CA HIS A 61 -5.23 12.10 9.61
C HIS A 61 -4.68 13.39 10.25
N LYS A 62 -5.55 14.18 10.87
CA LYS A 62 -5.22 15.44 11.57
C LYS A 62 -5.39 15.26 13.07
#